data_AF-A0A645EBK1-F1
#
_entry.id   AF-A0A645EBK1-F1
#
_cell.length_a   1.000
_cell.length_b   1.000
_cell.length_c   1.000
_cell.angle_alpha   90.00
_cell.angle_beta   90.00
_cell.angle_gamma   90.00
#
_symmetry.space_group_name_H-M   'P 1'
#
loop_
_entity.id
_entity.type
_entity.pdbx_description
1 polymer ?
#
loop_
_entity_poly.entity_id
_entity_poly.type
_entity_poly.pdbx_seq_one_letter_code
_entity_poly.pdbx_strand_id
1 'polypeptide(L)'
;MKTLQITEANARKLYKDATPEFKVTLEDTFGKEYFSRKVTDCDTYEEVCHFIGETPIDEEELRRLGFTQDEIDYRKLKTITKAYNDGWVPDWKDDDQPKYFPYFSTGSSSGFAFLGTVYDYSDPNAGCGSRLCFKSKELAEYAGRQFVDLYRGFML
;
A
#
# COMPACT_ATOMS: atom_id res chain seq x y z
N MET A 1 -7.42 -32.09 -25.68
CA MET A 1 -8.05 -31.01 -24.88
C MET A 1 -6.96 -30.07 -24.39
N LYS A 2 -7.22 -28.76 -24.36
CA LYS A 2 -6.34 -27.79 -23.68
C LYS A 2 -6.95 -27.49 -22.31
N THR A 3 -6.15 -27.56 -21.26
CA THR A 3 -6.58 -27.29 -19.88
C THR A 3 -6.11 -25.89 -19.49
N LEU A 4 -7.02 -25.07 -18.95
CA LEU A 4 -6.69 -23.75 -18.43
C LEU A 4 -6.15 -23.89 -17.01
N GLN A 5 -4.89 -23.51 -16.79
CA GLN A 5 -4.26 -23.46 -15.47
C GLN A 5 -4.21 -22.00 -15.02
N ILE A 6 -4.86 -21.67 -13.90
CA ILE A 6 -4.85 -20.33 -13.32
C ILE A 6 -4.41 -20.39 -11.87
N THR A 7 -3.53 -19.47 -11.48
CA THR A 7 -3.12 -19.26 -10.09
C THR A 7 -4.21 -18.51 -9.33
N GLU A 8 -4.28 -18.68 -8.01
CA GLU A 8 -5.20 -17.95 -7.13
C GLU A 8 -5.22 -16.43 -7.36
N ALA A 9 -4.05 -15.80 -7.46
CA ALA A 9 -3.98 -14.36 -7.66
C ALA A 9 -4.55 -13.90 -9.02
N ASN A 10 -4.35 -14.69 -10.08
CA ASN A 10 -4.97 -14.44 -11.38
C ASN A 10 -6.48 -14.68 -11.30
N ALA A 11 -6.94 -15.67 -10.53
CA ALA A 11 -8.37 -15.87 -10.28
C ALA A 11 -8.98 -14.64 -9.60
N ARG A 12 -8.32 -14.04 -8.59
CA ARG A 12 -8.77 -12.80 -7.94
C ARG A 12 -8.86 -11.63 -8.91
N LYS A 13 -7.88 -11.47 -9.79
CA LYS A 13 -7.89 -10.41 -10.83
C LYS A 13 -9.07 -10.60 -11.79
N LEU A 14 -9.27 -11.81 -12.30
CA LEU A 14 -10.37 -12.15 -13.19
C LEU A 14 -11.73 -11.95 -12.52
N TYR A 15 -11.84 -12.29 -11.23
CA TYR A 15 -13.09 -12.23 -10.49
C TYR A 15 -13.69 -10.82 -10.44
N LYS A 16 -12.89 -9.75 -10.45
CA LYS A 16 -13.39 -8.37 -10.40
C LYS A 16 -14.34 -8.05 -11.56
N ASP A 17 -13.95 -8.45 -12.76
CA ASP A 17 -14.65 -8.11 -14.02
C ASP A 17 -15.38 -9.32 -14.64
N ALA A 18 -15.36 -10.47 -13.97
CA ALA A 18 -16.00 -11.70 -14.43
C ALA A 18 -17.53 -11.60 -14.47
N THR A 19 -18.14 -12.27 -15.46
CA THR A 19 -19.60 -12.43 -15.51
C THR A 19 -20.09 -13.24 -14.30
N PRO A 20 -21.38 -13.11 -13.90
CA PRO A 20 -21.92 -13.88 -12.77
C PRO A 20 -21.70 -15.39 -12.89
N GLU A 21 -21.84 -15.95 -14.08
CA GLU A 21 -21.65 -17.38 -14.33
C GLU A 21 -20.19 -17.80 -14.15
N PHE A 22 -19.26 -16.93 -14.59
CA PHE A 22 -17.84 -17.21 -14.42
C PHE A 22 -17.38 -17.02 -12.97
N LYS A 23 -17.98 -16.08 -12.23
CA LYS A 23 -17.76 -15.93 -10.77
C LYS A 23 -18.14 -17.19 -10.01
N VAL A 24 -19.30 -17.80 -10.32
CA VAL A 24 -19.70 -19.08 -9.71
C VAL A 24 -18.67 -20.17 -10.00
N THR A 25 -18.20 -20.27 -11.25
CA THR A 25 -17.18 -21.26 -11.62
C THR A 25 -15.86 -21.05 -10.84
N LEU A 26 -15.44 -19.79 -10.68
CA LEU A 26 -14.25 -19.44 -9.90
C LEU A 26 -14.45 -19.76 -8.42
N GLU A 27 -15.60 -19.43 -7.84
CA GLU A 27 -15.97 -19.74 -6.45
C GLU A 27 -16.03 -21.24 -6.18
N ASP A 28 -16.54 -22.04 -7.11
CA ASP A 28 -16.58 -23.49 -6.99
C ASP A 28 -15.17 -24.10 -7.05
N THR A 29 -14.24 -23.44 -7.76
CA THR A 29 -12.85 -23.91 -7.92
C THR A 29 -11.94 -23.49 -6.76
N PHE A 30 -12.03 -22.23 -6.33
CA PHE A 30 -11.12 -21.62 -5.34
C PHE A 30 -11.77 -21.38 -3.97
N GLY A 31 -13.08 -21.57 -3.86
CA GLY A 31 -13.86 -21.30 -2.66
C GLY A 31 -14.37 -19.86 -2.58
N LYS A 32 -15.60 -19.68 -2.09
CA LYS A 32 -16.20 -18.35 -1.85
C LYS A 32 -15.41 -17.52 -0.84
N GLU A 33 -14.89 -18.19 0.19
CA GLU A 33 -14.08 -17.54 1.23
C GLU A 33 -12.79 -16.94 0.68
N TYR A 34 -12.24 -17.51 -0.39
CA TYR A 34 -11.07 -16.93 -1.04
C TYR A 34 -11.38 -15.53 -1.60
N PHE A 35 -12.52 -15.35 -2.26
CA PHE A 35 -12.92 -14.09 -2.86
C PHE A 35 -13.53 -13.10 -1.85
N SER A 36 -13.99 -13.57 -0.68
CA SER A 36 -14.47 -12.71 0.41
C SER A 36 -13.35 -12.04 1.20
N ARG A 37 -12.15 -12.66 1.25
CA ARG A 37 -10.97 -12.08 1.92
C ARG A 37 -10.61 -10.70 1.36
N LYS A 38 -10.30 -9.79 2.27
CA LYS A 38 -9.81 -8.44 1.99
C LYS A 38 -8.29 -8.39 2.14
N VAL A 39 -7.67 -7.42 1.48
CA VAL A 39 -6.23 -7.16 1.62
C VAL A 39 -5.86 -6.74 3.05
N THR A 40 -6.81 -6.19 3.80
CA THR A 40 -6.67 -5.88 5.23
C THR A 40 -6.68 -7.12 6.13
N ASP A 41 -6.84 -8.32 5.57
CA ASP A 41 -6.70 -9.59 6.28
C ASP A 41 -5.30 -10.21 6.06
N CYS A 42 -4.36 -9.43 5.52
CA CYS A 42 -2.96 -9.80 5.32
C CYS A 42 -2.11 -9.09 6.38
N ASP A 43 -1.37 -9.86 7.16
CA ASP A 43 -0.60 -9.34 8.29
C ASP A 43 0.83 -8.96 7.91
N THR A 44 1.34 -9.51 6.82
CA THR A 44 2.73 -9.36 6.37
C THR A 44 2.84 -8.77 4.96
N TYR A 45 3.99 -8.19 4.65
CA TYR A 45 4.28 -7.65 3.31
C TYR A 45 4.20 -8.75 2.24
N GLU A 46 4.69 -9.94 2.56
CA GLU A 46 4.72 -11.10 1.67
C GLU A 46 3.29 -11.57 1.36
N GLU A 47 2.42 -11.66 2.37
CA GLU A 47 1.01 -11.97 2.17
C GLU A 47 0.30 -10.93 1.29
N VAL A 48 0.58 -9.63 1.49
CA VAL A 48 0.03 -8.57 0.64
C VAL A 48 0.49 -8.75 -0.82
N CYS A 49 1.77 -9.05 -1.05
CA CYS A 49 2.28 -9.31 -2.39
C CYS A 49 1.55 -10.48 -3.05
N HIS A 50 1.44 -11.61 -2.34
CA HIS A 50 0.75 -12.79 -2.86
C HIS A 50 -0.73 -12.53 -3.10
N PHE A 51 -1.39 -11.77 -2.24
CA PHE A 51 -2.79 -11.39 -2.38
C PHE A 51 -3.07 -10.64 -3.70
N ILE A 52 -2.17 -9.73 -4.10
CA ILE A 52 -2.28 -8.99 -5.36
C ILE A 52 -1.61 -9.68 -6.56
N GLY A 53 -0.99 -10.85 -6.35
CA GLY A 53 -0.27 -11.60 -7.38
C GLY A 53 1.03 -10.97 -7.81
N GLU A 54 1.75 -10.37 -6.87
CA GLU A 54 3.12 -9.89 -7.03
C GLU A 54 4.08 -10.79 -6.25
N THR A 55 5.33 -10.84 -6.70
CA THR A 55 6.41 -11.52 -5.97
C THR A 55 6.99 -10.53 -4.96
N PRO A 56 7.16 -10.92 -3.67
CA PRO A 56 7.87 -10.10 -2.70
C PRO A 56 9.27 -9.72 -3.21
N ILE A 57 9.74 -8.52 -2.86
CA ILE A 57 11.10 -8.09 -3.20
C ILE A 57 12.16 -9.02 -2.61
N ASP A 58 13.22 -9.26 -3.38
CA ASP A 58 14.43 -9.91 -2.87
C ASP A 58 15.28 -8.86 -2.13
N GLU A 59 15.12 -8.80 -0.81
CA GLU A 59 15.86 -7.86 0.02
C GLU A 59 17.37 -8.07 -0.01
N GLU A 60 17.84 -9.32 -0.08
CA GLU A 60 19.27 -9.60 -0.09
C GLU A 60 19.89 -9.08 -1.39
N GLU A 61 19.21 -9.28 -2.52
CA GLU A 61 19.66 -8.74 -3.79
C GLU A 61 19.66 -7.22 -3.77
N LEU A 62 18.63 -6.57 -3.24
CA LEU A 62 18.62 -5.12 -3.11
C LEU A 62 19.77 -4.60 -2.24
N ARG A 63 20.08 -5.28 -1.13
CA ARG A 63 21.25 -4.95 -0.30
C ARG A 63 22.56 -5.15 -1.05
N ARG A 64 22.71 -6.24 -1.83
CA ARG A 64 23.89 -6.49 -2.68
C ARG A 64 24.07 -5.39 -3.74
N LEU A 65 22.98 -4.87 -4.27
CA LEU A 65 22.95 -3.75 -5.22
C LEU A 65 23.18 -2.38 -4.56
N GLY A 66 23.33 -2.33 -3.24
CA GLY A 66 23.66 -1.11 -2.49
C GLY A 66 22.47 -0.28 -2.03
N PHE A 67 21.24 -0.80 -2.11
CA PHE A 67 20.07 -0.11 -1.57
C PHE A 67 20.10 -0.10 -0.04
N THR A 68 19.79 1.04 0.56
CA THR A 68 19.67 1.20 2.01
C THR A 68 18.36 0.61 2.54
N GLN A 69 18.28 0.43 3.86
CA GLN A 69 17.10 -0.16 4.50
C GLN A 69 15.83 0.68 4.26
N ASP A 70 15.93 2.01 4.38
CA ASP A 70 14.82 2.93 4.17
C ASP A 70 14.28 2.85 2.74
N GLU A 71 15.15 2.67 1.74
CA GLU A 71 14.73 2.48 0.35
C GLU A 71 14.03 1.14 0.12
N ILE A 72 14.45 0.08 0.82
CA ILE A 72 13.79 -1.24 0.79
C ILE A 72 12.42 -1.14 1.44
N ASP A 73 12.33 -0.54 2.63
CA ASP A 73 11.06 -0.34 3.35
C ASP A 73 10.10 0.54 2.55
N TYR A 74 10.61 1.60 1.92
CA TYR A 74 9.81 2.43 1.04
C TYR A 74 9.24 1.65 -0.16
N ARG A 75 10.00 0.72 -0.74
CA ARG A 75 9.48 -0.16 -1.81
C ARG A 75 8.36 -1.05 -1.30
N LYS A 76 8.51 -1.65 -0.12
CA LYS A 76 7.45 -2.47 0.50
C LYS A 76 6.20 -1.64 0.76
N LEU A 77 6.36 -0.46 1.35
CA LEU A 77 5.25 0.46 1.64
C LEU A 77 4.49 0.87 0.36
N LYS A 78 5.19 1.12 -0.75
CA LYS A 78 4.53 1.41 -2.04
C LYS A 78 3.63 0.25 -2.50
N THR A 79 4.09 -0.98 -2.39
CA THR A 79 3.29 -2.18 -2.72
C THR A 79 2.07 -2.29 -1.80
N ILE A 80 2.24 -2.08 -0.50
CA ILE A 80 1.15 -2.10 0.47
C ILE A 80 0.11 -1.02 0.16
N THR A 81 0.53 0.23 -0.05
CA THR A 81 -0.38 1.32 -0.43
C THR A 81 -1.13 1.01 -1.71
N LYS A 82 -0.45 0.49 -2.74
CA LYS A 82 -1.08 0.07 -4.00
C LYS A 82 -2.16 -0.99 -3.76
N ALA A 83 -1.84 -2.01 -2.96
CA ALA A 83 -2.76 -3.10 -2.66
C ALA A 83 -4.01 -2.62 -1.92
N TYR A 84 -3.84 -1.74 -0.93
CA TYR A 84 -4.92 -1.20 -0.10
C TYR A 84 -5.83 -0.25 -0.86
N ASN A 85 -5.27 0.52 -1.79
CA ASN A 85 -6.03 1.42 -2.64
C ASN A 85 -6.83 0.69 -3.72
N ASP A 86 -6.46 -0.54 -4.05
CA ASP A 86 -7.15 -1.37 -5.02
C ASP A 86 -7.38 -0.67 -6.37
N GLY A 87 -6.34 -0.02 -6.89
CA GLY A 87 -6.39 0.74 -8.14
C GLY A 87 -6.80 2.20 -8.01
N TRP A 88 -7.21 2.66 -6.82
CA TRP A 88 -7.36 4.09 -6.58
C TRP A 88 -6.01 4.81 -6.65
N VAL A 89 -6.00 5.94 -7.35
CA VAL A 89 -4.85 6.85 -7.48
C VAL A 89 -5.36 8.26 -7.14
N PRO A 90 -4.66 9.02 -6.28
CA PRO A 90 -5.09 10.37 -5.94
C PRO A 90 -5.07 11.29 -7.16
N ASP A 91 -6.16 12.05 -7.35
CA ASP A 91 -6.19 13.20 -8.24
C ASP A 91 -5.73 14.44 -7.48
N TRP A 92 -4.52 14.89 -7.77
CA TRP A 92 -3.92 16.07 -7.15
C TRP A 92 -4.47 17.40 -7.66
N LYS A 93 -5.34 17.37 -8.69
CA LYS A 93 -6.05 18.56 -9.18
C LYS A 93 -7.43 18.73 -8.53
N ASP A 94 -7.90 17.70 -7.83
CA ASP A 94 -9.15 17.71 -7.11
C ASP A 94 -8.87 18.05 -5.63
N ASP A 95 -9.12 19.31 -5.28
CA ASP A 95 -8.95 19.84 -3.93
C ASP A 95 -10.00 19.29 -2.95
N ASP A 96 -11.15 18.83 -3.46
CA ASP A 96 -12.23 18.25 -2.66
C ASP A 96 -12.03 16.76 -2.40
N GLN A 97 -11.17 16.08 -3.18
CA GLN A 97 -10.85 14.67 -2.96
C GLN A 97 -10.00 14.50 -1.69
N PRO A 98 -10.53 13.84 -0.64
CA PRO A 98 -9.77 13.61 0.57
C PRO A 98 -8.64 12.60 0.32
N LYS A 99 -7.48 12.89 0.90
CA LYS A 99 -6.23 12.15 0.72
C LYS A 99 -5.67 11.86 2.12
N TYR A 100 -5.68 10.59 2.51
CA TYR A 100 -5.36 10.20 3.89
C TYR A 100 -3.95 9.62 3.98
N PHE A 101 -3.25 9.96 5.05
CA PHE A 101 -1.89 9.48 5.33
C PHE A 101 -1.82 8.93 6.74
N PRO A 102 -1.03 7.86 6.98
CA PRO A 102 -0.68 7.45 8.33
C PRO A 102 0.06 8.60 9.03
N TYR A 103 -0.43 8.97 10.21
CA TYR A 103 0.19 9.99 11.04
C TYR A 103 0.88 9.32 12.24
N PHE A 104 2.16 9.65 12.45
CA PHE A 104 2.97 9.10 13.53
C PHE A 104 3.50 10.23 14.40
N SER A 105 3.23 10.18 15.70
CA SER A 105 3.86 11.08 16.67
C SER A 105 5.25 10.55 17.00
N THR A 106 6.22 10.86 16.15
CA THR A 106 7.64 10.62 16.43
C THR A 106 8.12 11.81 17.25
N GLY A 107 8.52 11.62 18.51
CA GLY A 107 8.99 12.72 19.39
C GLY A 107 10.28 13.44 18.95
N SER A 108 10.67 13.30 17.68
CA SER A 108 11.80 13.91 17.00
C SER A 108 11.28 14.91 15.97
N SER A 109 11.97 16.05 15.82
CA SER A 109 11.73 17.02 14.75
C SER A 109 11.78 16.32 13.39
N SER A 110 10.72 16.48 12.59
CA SER A 110 10.55 16.00 11.22
C SER A 110 11.82 16.18 10.38
N GLY A 111 12.16 15.18 9.55
CA GLY A 111 13.40 15.13 8.76
C GLY A 111 13.63 16.34 7.82
N PHE A 112 12.57 17.06 7.45
CA PHE A 112 12.63 18.45 6.95
C PHE A 112 11.26 19.10 7.12
N ALA A 113 11.16 20.17 7.92
CA ALA A 113 9.99 21.03 8.00
C ALA A 113 10.41 22.45 7.60
N PHE A 114 9.80 23.01 6.57
CA PHE A 114 10.14 24.33 6.04
C PHE A 114 8.88 25.12 5.72
N LEU A 115 8.80 26.35 6.24
CA LEU A 115 7.69 27.26 6.04
C LEU A 115 8.01 28.47 5.15
N GLY A 116 9.28 28.73 4.88
CA GLY A 116 9.72 29.98 4.25
C GLY A 116 10.21 31.01 5.26
N THR A 117 10.89 32.04 4.74
CA THR A 117 11.57 33.08 5.55
C THR A 117 10.86 34.41 5.40
N VAL A 118 10.43 35.02 6.50
CA VAL A 118 10.11 36.46 6.56
C VAL A 118 10.69 37.01 7.86
N TYR A 119 11.29 38.20 7.75
CA TYR A 119 12.31 38.82 8.61
C TYR A 119 12.20 38.77 10.15
N ASP A 120 11.19 38.17 10.79
CA ASP A 120 11.14 38.10 12.27
C ASP A 120 10.32 36.96 12.92
N TYR A 121 9.49 36.17 12.23
CA TYR A 121 8.81 35.00 12.85
C TYR A 121 8.28 34.02 11.79
N SER A 122 8.30 32.70 12.06
CA SER A 122 7.81 31.67 11.13
C SER A 122 7.13 30.53 11.91
N ASP A 123 5.85 30.23 11.60
CA ASP A 123 5.02 29.16 12.18
C ASP A 123 4.66 28.03 11.17
N PRO A 124 5.48 26.95 11.07
CA PRO A 124 5.47 26.04 9.92
C PRO A 124 4.26 25.11 9.72
N ASN A 125 3.21 25.53 9.01
CA ASN A 125 2.20 24.60 8.48
C ASN A 125 2.60 24.04 7.09
N ALA A 126 3.58 23.13 7.07
CA ALA A 126 3.88 22.34 5.88
C ALA A 126 2.90 21.15 5.82
N GLY A 127 2.12 21.04 4.74
CA GLY A 127 1.20 19.91 4.52
C GLY A 127 1.92 18.56 4.43
N CYS A 128 1.17 17.48 4.60
CA CYS A 128 1.71 16.11 4.52
C CYS A 128 2.27 15.81 3.11
N GLY A 129 3.41 15.09 3.05
CA GLY A 129 4.04 14.71 1.78
C GLY A 129 3.10 13.89 0.88
N SER A 130 3.15 14.12 -0.43
CA SER A 130 2.22 13.58 -1.44
C SER A 130 2.41 12.08 -1.79
N ARG A 131 2.96 11.27 -0.88
CA ARG A 131 3.34 9.88 -1.14
C ARG A 131 2.66 8.94 -0.16
N LEU A 132 2.40 7.70 -0.59
CA LEU A 132 1.76 6.67 0.23
C LEU A 132 0.35 7.09 0.74
N CYS A 133 -0.39 7.80 -0.10
CA CYS A 133 -1.76 8.25 0.21
C CYS A 133 -2.77 7.12 0.08
N PHE A 134 -3.81 7.14 0.93
CA PHE A 134 -4.91 6.19 0.92
C PHE A 134 -6.25 6.85 0.60
N LYS A 135 -7.14 6.09 -0.03
CA LYS A 135 -8.51 6.52 -0.41
C LYS A 135 -9.46 6.73 0.76
N SER A 136 -9.13 6.21 1.95
CA SER A 136 -9.94 6.37 3.15
C SER A 136 -9.08 6.47 4.40
N LYS A 137 -9.65 7.10 5.43
CA LYS A 137 -9.01 7.25 6.74
C LYS A 137 -8.72 5.90 7.38
N GLU A 138 -9.66 4.97 7.30
CA GLU A 138 -9.58 3.64 7.89
C GLU A 138 -8.42 2.84 7.30
N LEU A 139 -8.20 2.94 5.99
CA LEU A 139 -7.07 2.29 5.31
C LEU A 139 -5.73 2.90 5.70
N ALA A 140 -5.64 4.23 5.79
CA ALA A 140 -4.43 4.91 6.24
C ALA A 140 -4.08 4.50 7.68
N GLU A 141 -5.07 4.51 8.57
CA GLU A 141 -4.89 4.09 9.96
C GLU A 141 -4.52 2.62 10.10
N TYR A 142 -5.18 1.72 9.36
CA TYR A 142 -4.86 0.30 9.38
C TYR A 142 -3.44 0.07 8.88
N ALA A 143 -3.07 0.63 7.72
CA ALA A 143 -1.74 0.47 7.15
C ALA A 143 -0.66 0.99 8.10
N GLY A 144 -0.89 2.15 8.73
CA GLY A 144 0.03 2.72 9.70
C GLY A 144 0.22 1.87 10.96
N ARG A 145 -0.86 1.25 11.46
CA ARG A 145 -0.79 0.35 12.62
C ARG A 145 -0.15 -1.00 12.28
N GLN A 146 -0.60 -1.62 11.20
CA GLN A 146 -0.16 -2.97 10.82
C GLN A 146 1.32 -3.00 10.43
N PHE A 147 1.76 -2.01 9.66
CA PHE A 147 3.11 -1.96 9.10
C PHE A 147 3.98 -0.89 9.78
N VAL A 148 3.74 -0.64 11.08
CA VAL A 148 4.41 0.43 11.84
C VAL A 148 5.93 0.33 11.79
N ASP A 149 6.48 -0.89 11.76
CA ASP A 149 7.93 -1.11 11.70
C ASP A 149 8.52 -0.74 10.33
N LEU A 150 7.80 -1.03 9.23
CA LEU A 150 8.20 -0.56 7.89
C LEU A 150 8.13 0.96 7.79
N TYR A 151 7.09 1.57 8.36
CA TYR A 151 6.97 3.01 8.44
C TYR A 151 8.10 3.63 9.27
N ARG A 152 8.49 3.00 10.38
CA ARG A 152 9.64 3.43 11.20
C ARG A 152 10.95 3.33 10.41
N GLY A 153 11.20 2.21 9.73
CA GLY A 153 12.41 2.02 8.93
C GLY A 153 12.50 2.96 7.71
N PHE A 154 11.37 3.36 7.15
CA PHE A 154 11.29 4.39 6.11
C PHE A 154 11.54 5.81 6.63
N MET A 155 11.18 6.11 7.89
CA MET A 155 11.24 7.46 8.47
C MET A 155 12.53 7.78 9.23
N LEU A 156 13.34 6.77 9.58
CA LEU A 156 14.60 6.90 10.35
C LEU A 156 15.81 6.83 9.42
#